data_AF-A0A420JA30-F1
#
_entry.id   AF-A0A420JA30-F1
#
_cell.length_a   1.000
_cell.length_b   1.000
_cell.length_c   1.000
_cell.angle_alpha   90.00
_cell.angle_beta   90.00
_cell.angle_gamma   90.00
#
_symmetry.space_group_name_H-M   'P 1'
#
loop_
_entity.id
_entity.type
_entity.pdbx_description
1 polymer ?
#
loop_
_entity_poly.entity_id
_entity_poly.type
_entity_poly.pdbx_seq_one_letter_code
_entity_poly.pdbx_strand_id
1 'polypeptide(L)'
;MDNQVSPTTRGRAPYLNRDQRLQILALHRAGLSNKEIADQQNLTLMQVKSTIRSGRASPRPRSGRPPQLAPAQVDEIEAFVCSSRETRQMSFLELSLHFRRLGAGEYAIRNALRKRGYQRSIPRSCPPISETHRAARIFWGEQHLIWHQQWLQVLWS
;
A
#
# COMPACT_ATOMS: atom_id res chain seq x y z
N MET A 1 -61.58 15.22 4.57
CA MET A 1 -60.58 14.52 5.41
C MET A 1 -59.24 14.70 4.71
N ASP A 2 -58.50 15.72 5.11
CA ASP A 2 -57.24 16.10 4.47
C ASP A 2 -56.15 15.09 4.84
N ASN A 3 -55.61 14.44 3.82
CA ASN A 3 -54.57 13.44 3.94
C ASN A 3 -53.22 14.15 4.15
N GLN A 4 -52.81 14.30 5.42
CA GLN A 4 -51.53 14.88 5.81
C GLN A 4 -50.38 13.93 5.44
N VAL A 5 -49.74 14.15 4.29
CA VAL A 5 -48.50 13.49 3.91
C VAL A 5 -47.39 13.99 4.82
N SER A 6 -46.95 13.16 5.76
CA SER A 6 -45.82 13.46 6.64
C SER A 6 -44.53 13.64 5.81
N PRO A 7 -43.68 14.66 6.09
CA PRO A 7 -42.48 14.88 5.32
C PRO A 7 -41.49 13.73 5.54
N THR A 8 -41.27 12.92 4.50
CA THR A 8 -40.26 11.87 4.50
C THR A 8 -38.89 12.51 4.70
N THR A 9 -38.15 12.10 5.75
CA THR A 9 -36.76 12.51 5.95
C THR A 9 -35.96 12.17 4.70
N ARG A 10 -35.57 13.19 3.92
CA ARG A 10 -34.85 12.96 2.66
C ARG A 10 -33.50 12.32 2.98
N GLY A 11 -33.31 11.09 2.51
CA GLY A 11 -32.03 10.39 2.60
C GLY A 11 -30.89 11.21 2.00
N ARG A 12 -29.67 10.97 2.49
CA ARG A 12 -28.48 11.65 1.98
C ARG A 12 -28.31 11.40 0.48
N ALA A 13 -28.15 12.47 -0.31
CA ALA A 13 -27.93 12.35 -1.74
C ALA A 13 -26.70 11.47 -2.05
N PRO A 14 -26.76 10.63 -3.10
CA PRO A 14 -25.66 9.75 -3.47
C PRO A 14 -24.42 10.55 -3.90
N TYR A 15 -23.25 9.92 -3.80
CA TYR A 15 -22.00 10.52 -4.28
C TYR A 15 -21.97 10.53 -5.80
N LEU A 16 -21.50 11.63 -6.38
CA LEU A 16 -21.32 11.72 -7.82
C LEU A 16 -20.16 10.83 -8.28
N ASN A 17 -20.40 10.08 -9.35
CA ASN A 17 -19.34 9.34 -10.04
C ASN A 17 -18.51 10.29 -10.94
N ARG A 18 -17.48 9.75 -11.60
CA ARG A 18 -16.58 10.52 -12.46
C ARG A 18 -17.31 11.17 -13.63
N ASP A 19 -18.21 10.43 -14.27
CA ASP A 19 -18.84 10.86 -15.53
C ASP A 19 -19.91 11.93 -15.29
N GLN A 20 -20.70 11.79 -14.22
CA GLN A 20 -21.62 12.84 -13.76
C GLN A 20 -20.88 14.16 -13.49
N ARG A 21 -19.71 14.08 -12.84
CA ARG A 21 -18.89 15.28 -12.58
C ARG A 21 -18.31 15.85 -13.85
N LEU A 22 -17.89 15.01 -14.79
CA LEU A 22 -17.40 15.44 -16.09
C LEU A 22 -18.50 16.17 -16.88
N GLN A 23 -19.73 15.65 -16.86
CA GLN A 23 -20.88 16.26 -17.52
C GLN A 23 -21.24 17.61 -16.90
N ILE A 24 -21.26 17.72 -15.56
CA ILE A 24 -21.46 19.02 -14.87
C ILE A 24 -20.41 20.04 -15.32
N LEU A 25 -19.12 19.64 -15.37
CA LEU A 25 -18.04 20.53 -15.77
C LEU A 25 -18.16 20.94 -17.25
N ALA A 26 -18.57 20.02 -18.13
CA ALA A 26 -18.80 20.29 -19.53
C ALA A 26 -19.95 21.28 -19.75
N LEU A 27 -21.10 21.05 -19.09
CA LEU A 27 -22.27 21.94 -19.18
C LEU A 27 -21.98 23.34 -18.62
N HIS A 28 -21.24 23.41 -17.51
CA HIS A 28 -20.80 24.70 -16.96
C HIS A 28 -19.86 25.45 -17.92
N ARG A 29 -18.94 24.73 -18.59
CA ARG A 29 -18.07 25.32 -19.63
C ARG A 29 -18.84 25.77 -20.87
N ALA A 30 -19.95 25.10 -21.19
CA ALA A 30 -20.87 25.51 -22.25
C ALA A 30 -21.75 26.72 -21.87
N GLY A 31 -21.65 27.23 -20.64
CA GLY A 31 -22.32 28.46 -20.20
C GLY A 31 -23.67 28.24 -19.50
N LEU A 32 -24.07 27.00 -19.21
CA LEU A 32 -25.32 26.74 -18.48
C LEU A 32 -25.21 27.20 -17.01
N SER A 33 -26.31 27.73 -16.48
CA SER A 33 -26.40 28.09 -15.08
C SER A 33 -26.39 26.87 -14.17
N ASN A 34 -25.94 27.05 -12.92
CA ASN A 34 -25.92 25.98 -11.93
C ASN A 34 -27.31 25.36 -11.68
N LYS A 35 -28.39 26.12 -11.87
CA LYS A 35 -29.77 25.66 -11.69
C LYS A 35 -30.20 24.78 -12.86
N GLU A 36 -29.96 25.21 -14.09
CA GLU A 36 -30.26 24.42 -15.28
C GLU A 36 -29.50 23.10 -15.28
N ILE A 37 -28.23 23.10 -14.89
CA ILE A 37 -27.43 21.87 -14.78
C ILE A 37 -28.02 20.93 -13.73
N ALA A 38 -28.44 21.45 -12.58
CA ALA A 38 -29.04 20.65 -11.50
C ALA A 38 -30.36 20.03 -11.94
N ASP A 39 -31.21 20.80 -12.61
CA ASP A 39 -32.51 20.35 -13.10
C ASP A 39 -32.34 19.32 -14.23
N GLN A 40 -31.44 19.57 -15.20
CA GLN A 40 -31.15 18.66 -16.32
C GLN A 40 -30.54 17.32 -15.86
N GLN A 41 -29.70 17.33 -14.82
CA GLN A 41 -29.02 16.13 -14.32
C GLN A 41 -29.74 15.47 -13.14
N ASN A 42 -30.87 16.02 -12.69
CA ASN A 42 -31.58 15.62 -11.46
C ASN A 42 -30.64 15.52 -10.24
N LEU A 43 -29.81 16.54 -10.05
CA LEU A 43 -28.82 16.64 -8.96
C LEU A 43 -29.16 17.81 -8.04
N THR A 44 -28.61 17.79 -6.83
CA THR A 44 -28.73 18.94 -5.94
C THR A 44 -27.84 20.09 -6.41
N LEU A 45 -28.31 21.33 -6.24
CA LEU A 45 -27.50 22.54 -6.49
C LEU A 45 -26.14 22.51 -5.77
N MET A 46 -26.09 21.92 -4.57
CA MET A 46 -24.86 21.80 -3.78
C MET A 46 -23.85 20.83 -4.41
N GLN A 47 -24.30 19.72 -5.00
CA GLN A 47 -23.44 18.80 -5.74
C GLN A 47 -22.83 19.47 -6.98
N VAL A 48 -23.62 20.26 -7.72
CA VAL A 48 -23.16 21.03 -8.89
C VAL A 48 -22.14 22.08 -8.46
N LYS A 49 -22.48 22.95 -7.50
CA LYS A 49 -21.57 23.98 -6.97
C LYS A 49 -20.27 23.40 -6.44
N SER A 50 -20.34 22.30 -5.69
CA SER A 50 -19.16 21.61 -5.13
C SER A 50 -18.27 21.06 -6.25
N THR A 51 -18.87 20.46 -7.28
CA THR A 51 -18.13 19.93 -8.43
C THR A 51 -17.40 21.03 -9.20
N ILE A 52 -18.10 22.11 -9.55
CA ILE A 52 -17.52 23.26 -10.24
C ILE A 52 -16.38 23.89 -9.43
N ARG A 53 -16.61 24.14 -8.13
CA ARG A 53 -15.59 24.67 -7.22
C ARG A 53 -14.35 23.79 -7.15
N SER A 54 -14.53 22.48 -7.12
CA SER A 54 -13.41 21.53 -7.06
C SER A 54 -12.68 21.37 -8.40
N GLY A 55 -13.33 21.68 -9.53
CA GLY A 55 -12.77 21.58 -10.89
C GLY A 55 -12.34 20.18 -11.36
N ARG A 56 -12.56 19.13 -10.56
CA ARG A 56 -12.05 17.77 -10.82
C ARG A 56 -13.15 16.83 -11.25
N ALA A 57 -13.00 16.17 -12.39
CA ALA A 57 -13.93 15.11 -12.83
C ALA A 57 -13.89 13.91 -11.87
N SER A 58 -12.70 13.42 -11.52
CA SER A 58 -12.56 12.31 -10.56
C SER A 58 -12.74 12.81 -9.11
N PRO A 59 -13.66 12.22 -8.32
CA PRO A 59 -13.77 12.51 -6.89
C PRO A 59 -12.44 12.23 -6.17
N ARG A 60 -12.11 13.05 -5.16
CA ARG A 60 -10.96 12.76 -4.30
C ARG A 60 -11.23 11.48 -3.51
N PRO A 61 -10.28 10.52 -3.44
CA PRO A 61 -10.43 9.37 -2.57
C PRO A 61 -10.56 9.83 -1.12
N ARG A 62 -11.32 9.07 -0.33
CA ARG A 62 -11.44 9.34 1.11
C ARG A 62 -10.08 9.07 1.77
N SER A 63 -9.75 9.86 2.80
CA SER A 63 -8.53 9.68 3.58
C SER A 63 -8.42 8.29 4.23
N GLY A 64 -9.56 7.64 4.49
CA GLY A 64 -9.61 6.35 5.17
C GLY A 64 -9.19 6.46 6.63
N ARG A 65 -9.08 5.29 7.30
CA ARG A 65 -8.57 5.20 8.67
C ARG A 65 -7.05 5.40 8.64
N PRO A 66 -6.48 6.25 9.54
CA PRO A 66 -5.03 6.40 9.63
C PRO A 66 -4.37 5.06 10.01
N PRO A 67 -3.12 4.82 9.59
CA PRO A 67 -2.34 3.66 10.02
C PRO A 67 -2.19 3.64 11.55
N GLN A 68 -2.17 2.44 12.13
CA GLN A 68 -1.99 2.26 13.57
C GLN A 68 -0.54 2.50 14.03
N LEU A 69 0.43 2.25 13.14
CA LEU A 69 1.85 2.45 13.38
C LEU A 69 2.31 3.75 12.72
N ALA A 70 2.99 4.60 13.47
CA ALA A 70 3.67 5.78 12.95
C ALA A 70 4.91 5.39 12.13
N PRO A 71 5.35 6.19 11.15
CA PRO A 71 6.51 5.87 10.31
C PRO A 71 7.76 5.50 11.12
N ALA A 72 8.08 6.27 12.17
CA ALA A 72 9.22 6.01 13.05
C ALA A 72 9.14 4.67 13.80
N GLN A 73 7.93 4.25 14.17
CA GLN A 73 7.73 2.94 14.81
C GLN A 73 7.93 1.80 13.80
N VAL A 74 7.59 2.02 12.54
CA VAL A 74 7.87 1.06 11.46
C VAL A 74 9.37 0.97 11.21
N ASP A 75 10.08 2.10 11.23
CA ASP A 75 11.55 2.13 11.09
C ASP A 75 12.23 1.33 12.22
N GLU A 76 11.73 1.45 13.44
CA GLU A 76 12.23 0.70 14.59
C GLU A 76 12.03 -0.83 14.40
N ILE A 77 10.84 -1.24 13.98
CA ILE A 77 10.54 -2.65 13.69
C ILE A 77 11.43 -3.16 12.55
N GLU A 78 11.64 -2.35 11.51
CA GLU A 78 12.47 -2.67 10.35
C GLU A 78 13.93 -2.88 10.76
N ALA A 79 14.49 -1.96 11.54
CA ALA A 79 15.84 -2.08 12.08
C ALA A 79 16.00 -3.37 12.92
N PHE A 80 15.02 -3.68 13.76
CA PHE A 80 15.03 -4.90 14.56
C PHE A 80 14.98 -6.17 13.71
N VAL A 81 14.06 -6.25 12.74
CA VAL A 81 13.91 -7.40 11.83
C VAL A 81 15.16 -7.59 10.94
N CYS A 82 15.87 -6.52 10.61
CA CYS A 82 17.09 -6.58 9.81
C CYS A 82 18.36 -6.86 10.64
N SER A 83 18.31 -6.72 11.97
CA SER A 83 19.49 -6.84 12.83
C SER A 83 20.12 -8.23 12.90
N SER A 84 19.32 -9.30 12.84
CA SER A 84 19.85 -10.66 12.95
C SER A 84 19.06 -11.68 12.11
N ARG A 85 19.64 -12.86 11.94
CA ARG A 85 18.97 -13.98 11.25
C ARG A 85 17.74 -14.45 12.02
N GLU A 86 17.81 -14.43 13.35
CA GLU A 86 16.76 -14.89 14.26
C GLU A 86 15.59 -13.92 14.25
N THR A 87 15.85 -12.62 14.38
CA THR A 87 14.80 -11.58 14.37
C THR A 87 14.09 -11.52 13.02
N ARG A 88 14.80 -11.75 11.92
CA ARG A 88 14.20 -11.88 10.58
C ARG A 88 13.20 -13.04 10.49
N GLN A 89 13.44 -14.12 11.23
CA GLN A 89 12.62 -15.33 11.18
C GLN A 89 11.47 -15.32 12.19
N MET A 90 11.46 -14.40 13.17
CA MET A 90 10.32 -14.25 14.10
C MET A 90 9.01 -14.03 13.34
N SER A 91 7.96 -14.74 13.75
CA SER A 91 6.59 -14.55 13.29
C SER A 91 6.10 -13.13 13.59
N PHE A 92 5.07 -12.69 12.87
CA PHE A 92 4.46 -11.39 13.16
C PHE A 92 3.80 -11.36 14.54
N LEU A 93 3.38 -12.51 15.08
CA LEU A 93 2.85 -12.62 16.42
C LEU A 93 3.95 -12.36 17.45
N GLU A 94 5.10 -13.01 17.31
CA GLU A 94 6.28 -12.78 18.15
C GLU A 94 6.74 -11.33 18.07
N LEU A 95 6.77 -10.73 16.87
CA LEU A 95 7.05 -9.30 16.70
C LEU A 95 6.02 -8.43 17.44
N SER A 96 4.72 -8.78 17.39
CA SER A 96 3.69 -8.02 18.11
C SER A 96 3.82 -8.13 19.63
N LEU A 97 4.27 -9.28 20.13
CA LEU A 97 4.55 -9.49 21.55
C LEU A 97 5.81 -8.72 21.97
N HIS A 98 6.86 -8.75 21.16
CA HIS A 98 8.09 -7.99 21.38
C HIS A 98 7.83 -6.48 21.40
N PHE A 99 7.00 -6.00 20.45
CA PHE A 99 6.61 -4.61 20.33
C PHE A 99 5.26 -4.29 20.99
N ARG A 100 4.90 -4.97 22.08
CA ARG A 100 3.59 -4.79 22.75
C ARG A 100 3.31 -3.35 23.17
N ARG A 101 4.37 -2.60 23.53
CA ARG A 101 4.30 -1.17 23.85
C ARG A 101 3.77 -0.29 22.71
N LEU A 102 3.90 -0.72 21.46
CA LEU A 102 3.36 0.00 20.30
C LEU A 102 1.84 -0.19 20.14
N GLY A 103 1.25 -1.13 20.90
CA GLY A 103 -0.18 -1.43 20.85
C GLY A 103 -0.65 -1.97 19.49
N ALA A 104 0.26 -2.40 18.62
CA ALA A 104 -0.02 -2.89 17.28
C ALA A 104 -0.11 -4.42 17.26
N GLY A 105 -1.21 -4.94 16.69
CA GLY A 105 -1.37 -6.38 16.52
C GLY A 105 -0.55 -6.93 15.34
N GLU A 106 -0.51 -8.26 15.23
CA GLU A 106 0.17 -9.00 14.16
C GLU A 106 -0.10 -8.41 12.76
N TYR A 107 -1.39 -8.21 12.43
CA TYR A 107 -1.83 -7.70 11.13
C TYR A 107 -1.35 -6.27 10.86
N ALA A 108 -1.24 -5.43 11.89
CA ALA A 108 -0.76 -4.06 11.75
C ALA A 108 0.73 -4.05 11.37
N ILE A 109 1.53 -4.88 12.06
CA ILE A 109 2.96 -5.05 11.77
C ILE A 109 3.15 -5.64 10.37
N ARG A 110 2.43 -6.71 10.03
CA ARG A 110 2.50 -7.34 8.69
C ARG A 110 2.18 -6.35 7.58
N ASN A 111 1.10 -5.59 7.72
CA ASN A 111 0.68 -4.63 6.69
C ASN A 111 1.66 -3.44 6.60
N ALA A 112 2.23 -3.00 7.71
CA ALA A 112 3.26 -1.96 7.72
C ALA A 112 4.53 -2.41 6.98
N LEU A 113 5.05 -3.60 7.29
CA LEU A 113 6.21 -4.18 6.63
C LEU A 113 5.94 -4.47 5.14
N ARG A 114 4.74 -4.96 4.79
CA ARG A 114 4.35 -5.18 3.39
C ARG A 114 4.30 -3.88 2.59
N LYS A 115 3.85 -2.78 3.19
CA LYS A 115 3.88 -1.45 2.54
C LYS A 115 5.31 -0.95 2.30
N ARG A 116 6.27 -1.37 3.11
CA ARG A 116 7.71 -1.12 2.93
C ARG A 116 8.36 -2.07 1.92
N GLY A 117 7.64 -3.08 1.42
CA GLY A 117 8.14 -4.05 0.44
C GLY A 117 8.64 -5.37 1.03
N TYR A 118 8.58 -5.54 2.36
CA TYR A 118 8.98 -6.80 2.98
C TYR A 118 7.94 -7.89 2.76
N GLN A 119 8.43 -9.03 2.29
CA GLN A 119 7.68 -10.27 2.20
C GLN A 119 8.46 -11.36 2.92
N ARG A 120 7.74 -12.25 3.61
CA ARG A 120 8.36 -13.42 4.23
C ARG A 120 8.57 -14.46 3.14
N SER A 121 9.80 -14.96 3.06
CA SER A 121 10.17 -16.08 2.20
C SER A 121 10.81 -17.16 3.05
N ILE A 122 10.59 -18.41 2.67
CA ILE A 122 11.19 -19.56 3.35
C ILE A 122 12.68 -19.58 3.00
N PRO A 123 13.60 -19.65 3.99
CA PRO A 123 15.02 -19.81 3.71
C PRO A 123 15.27 -21.08 2.90
N ARG A 124 16.12 -21.00 1.88
CA ARG A 124 16.54 -22.19 1.14
C ARG A 124 17.44 -23.05 2.03
N SER A 125 17.24 -24.36 1.99
CA SER A 125 18.15 -25.31 2.63
C SER A 125 19.53 -25.18 1.98
N CYS A 126 20.54 -24.89 2.79
CA CYS A 126 21.94 -24.89 2.35
C CYS A 126 22.68 -25.94 3.18
N PRO A 127 23.52 -26.79 2.55
CA PRO A 127 24.35 -27.71 3.30
C PRO A 127 25.25 -26.92 4.27
N PRO A 128 25.48 -27.45 5.49
CA PRO A 128 26.32 -26.76 6.47
C PRO A 128 27.73 -26.64 5.91
N ILE A 129 28.22 -25.40 5.78
CA ILE A 129 29.59 -25.11 5.35
C ILE A 129 30.41 -24.74 6.59
N SER A 130 31.51 -25.46 6.82
CA SER A 130 32.48 -25.08 7.84
C SER A 130 33.21 -23.80 7.42
N GLU A 131 33.77 -23.08 8.40
CA GLU A 131 34.54 -21.87 8.10
C GLU A 131 35.78 -22.18 7.25
N THR A 132 36.39 -23.35 7.46
CA THR A 132 37.51 -23.85 6.64
C THR A 132 37.11 -24.03 5.17
N HIS A 133 35.95 -24.63 4.90
CA HIS A 133 35.43 -24.77 3.53
C HIS A 133 35.05 -23.42 2.93
N ARG A 134 34.50 -22.49 3.72
CA ARG A 134 34.20 -21.13 3.25
C ARG A 134 35.48 -20.42 2.80
N ALA A 135 36.52 -20.44 3.62
CA ALA A 135 37.82 -19.82 3.30
C ALA A 135 38.44 -20.44 2.04
N ALA A 136 38.46 -21.78 1.94
CA ALA A 136 38.98 -22.48 0.77
C ALA A 136 38.22 -22.14 -0.51
N ARG A 137 36.88 -22.02 -0.45
CA ARG A 137 36.05 -21.65 -1.61
C ARG A 137 36.27 -20.21 -2.05
N ILE A 138 36.40 -19.28 -1.11
CA ILE A 138 36.70 -17.87 -1.41
C ILE A 138 38.09 -17.78 -2.05
N PHE A 139 39.11 -18.36 -1.41
CA PHE A 139 40.47 -18.40 -1.92
C PHE A 139 40.53 -18.99 -3.34
N TRP A 140 39.88 -20.13 -3.56
CA TRP A 140 39.83 -20.74 -4.88
C TRP A 140 39.17 -19.81 -5.91
N GLY A 141 38.03 -19.20 -5.56
CA GLY A 141 37.34 -18.25 -6.44
C GLY A 141 38.19 -17.03 -6.80
N GLU A 142 38.92 -16.46 -5.84
CA GLU A 142 39.81 -15.31 -6.07
C GLU A 142 40.98 -15.67 -6.99
N GLN A 143 41.64 -16.81 -6.74
CA GLN A 143 42.78 -17.26 -7.56
C GLN A 143 42.39 -17.57 -9.00
N HIS A 144 41.14 -17.97 -9.22
CA HIS A 144 40.65 -18.45 -10.52
C HIS A 144 39.71 -17.44 -11.21
N LEU A 145 39.62 -16.20 -10.70
CA LEU A 145 38.73 -15.16 -11.23
C LEU A 145 39.08 -14.76 -12.68
N ILE A 146 40.37 -14.81 -13.04
CA ILE A 146 40.90 -14.39 -14.35
C ILE A 146 41.15 -15.63 -15.26
N TRP A 147 40.73 -16.82 -14.84
CA TRP A 147 40.85 -18.00 -15.70
C TRP A 147 39.92 -17.88 -16.90
N HIS A 148 40.48 -18.11 -18.08
CA HIS A 148 39.78 -18.11 -19.35
C HIS A 148 40.02 -19.45 -20.06
N GLN A 149 41.10 -19.58 -20.81
CA GLN A 149 41.42 -20.81 -21.56
C GLN A 149 41.75 -22.00 -20.65
N GLN A 150 42.13 -21.75 -19.41
CA GLN A 150 42.44 -22.76 -18.40
C GLN A 150 41.22 -23.62 -18.04
N TRP A 151 40.00 -23.09 -18.14
CA TRP A 151 38.78 -23.87 -17.89
C TRP A 151 38.61 -25.04 -18.87
N LEU A 152 39.18 -24.94 -20.07
CA LEU A 152 39.11 -25.99 -21.09
C LEU A 152 39.90 -27.25 -20.70
N GLN A 153 40.84 -27.13 -19.75
CA GLN A 153 41.63 -28.24 -19.25
C GLN A 153 40.97 -28.95 -18.04
N VAL A 154 39.90 -28.38 -17.49
CA VAL A 154 39.20 -28.97 -16.34
C VAL A 154 38.19 -30.01 -16.84
N LEU A 155 38.46 -31.28 -16.55
CA LEU A 155 37.52 -32.37 -16.76
C LEU A 155 36.60 -32.50 -15.54
N TRP A 156 35.30 -32.29 -15.75
CA TRP A 156 34.26 -32.53 -14.74
C TRP A 156 33.74 -33.96 -14.92
N SER A 157 33.87 -34.79 -13.90
CA SER A 157 33.29 -36.14 -13.82
C SER A 157 31.98 -36.14 -13.04
#